data_AF-A0A2T7CVD0-F1
#
_entry.id   AF-A0A2T7CVD0-F1
#
_cell.length_a   1.000
_cell.length_b   1.000
_cell.length_c   1.000
_cell.angle_alpha   90.00
_cell.angle_beta   90.00
_cell.angle_gamma   90.00
#
_symmetry.space_group_name_H-M   'P 1'
#
loop_
_entity.id
_entity.type
_entity.pdbx_description
1 polymer ?
#
loop_
_entity_poly.entity_id
_entity_poly.type
_entity_poly.pdbx_seq_one_letter_code
_entity_poly.pdbx_strand_id
1 'polypeptide(L)'
;MHLITYFTNIIGVVTIALISIVSVLGLICLCRSVYFQLWIKRRGYQRLSYFNGPWLTRIALMLVAFWWGIGEVLRLTFVNGEGRLISDRAWQVNVCKFYIISNLGFAEPVLFLLLSFLLSAALQKQELGTLNRKWNRKTIRAAFILCSPSLIWEACVIFVGAHISSDDDQPSKIAKYWYSASAIHNGDITCTYPLLSSIFLGAFYSILTIYVMFVGGQMLSLVINKGLRRRIYMLIVATGILLPRATLLGLTVLPWPGEVHEALVFVSFLVLMFAAMVGIVILVYFPVSDTFAIGDQEHIEMQASRDMIL
;
A
#
# COMPACT_ATOMS: atom_id res chain seq x y z
N MET A 1 -19.69 27.83 -6.62
CA MET A 1 -19.12 27.05 -7.75
C MET A 1 -17.60 27.23 -7.85
N HIS A 2 -17.07 28.47 -7.88
CA HIS A 2 -15.61 28.73 -7.89
C HIS A 2 -14.81 28.22 -6.67
N LEU A 3 -15.41 28.21 -5.47
CA LEU A 3 -14.70 27.76 -4.25
C LEU A 3 -14.47 26.24 -4.23
N ILE A 4 -15.49 25.48 -4.67
CA ILE A 4 -15.46 24.01 -4.71
C ILE A 4 -14.41 23.56 -5.73
N THR A 5 -14.43 24.09 -6.95
CA THR A 5 -13.44 23.74 -7.99
C THR A 5 -12.02 24.10 -7.57
N TYR A 6 -11.83 25.25 -6.89
CA TYR A 6 -10.54 25.63 -6.36
C TYR A 6 -10.05 24.67 -5.26
N PHE A 7 -10.94 24.24 -4.37
CA PHE A 7 -10.64 23.28 -3.31
C PHE A 7 -10.25 21.90 -3.87
N THR A 8 -11.02 21.38 -4.82
CA THR A 8 -10.74 20.11 -5.51
C THR A 8 -9.40 20.17 -6.25
N ASN A 9 -9.10 21.29 -6.91
CA ASN A 9 -7.83 21.52 -7.61
C ASN A 9 -6.64 21.53 -6.64
N ILE A 10 -6.74 22.21 -5.49
CA ILE A 10 -5.69 22.19 -4.46
C ILE A 10 -5.45 20.76 -3.97
N ILE A 11 -6.51 20.02 -3.64
CA ILE A 11 -6.41 18.63 -3.19
C ILE A 11 -5.71 17.78 -4.24
N GLY A 12 -6.08 17.94 -5.52
CA GLY A 12 -5.46 17.23 -6.63
C GLY A 12 -3.95 17.48 -6.72
N VAL A 13 -3.54 18.75 -6.73
CA VAL A 13 -2.12 19.15 -6.80
C VAL A 13 -1.32 18.63 -5.61
N VAL A 14 -1.87 18.77 -4.39
CA VAL A 14 -1.22 18.28 -3.16
C VAL A 14 -1.06 16.76 -3.21
N THR A 15 -2.07 16.03 -3.67
CA THR A 15 -2.00 14.56 -3.79
C THR A 15 -0.91 14.16 -4.77
N ILE A 16 -0.85 14.77 -5.96
CA ILE A 16 0.18 14.48 -6.98
C ILE A 16 1.57 14.78 -6.44
N ALA A 17 1.76 15.91 -5.76
CA ALA A 17 3.03 16.28 -5.15
C ALA A 17 3.48 15.26 -4.09
N LEU A 18 2.56 14.84 -3.20
CA LEU A 18 2.85 13.84 -2.17
C LEU A 18 3.21 12.48 -2.79
N ILE A 19 2.44 12.00 -3.78
CA ILE A 19 2.74 10.75 -4.48
C ILE A 19 4.11 10.83 -5.15
N SER A 20 4.46 11.96 -5.78
CA SER A 20 5.77 12.17 -6.40
C SER A 20 6.91 12.05 -5.37
N ILE A 21 6.79 12.72 -4.22
CA ILE A 21 7.81 12.66 -3.15
C ILE A 21 8.01 11.22 -2.66
N VAL A 22 6.92 10.51 -2.37
CA VAL A 22 6.96 9.11 -1.92
C VAL A 22 7.54 8.19 -2.99
N SER A 23 7.19 8.44 -4.26
CA SER A 23 7.70 7.70 -5.41
C SER A 23 9.21 7.86 -5.55
N VAL A 24 9.72 9.09 -5.45
CA VAL A 24 11.16 9.37 -5.49
C VAL A 24 11.89 8.69 -4.35
N LEU A 25 11.37 8.77 -3.12
CA LEU A 25 11.94 8.08 -1.97
C LEU A 25 11.96 6.56 -2.16
N GLY A 26 10.87 6.00 -2.69
CA GLY A 26 10.74 4.59 -3.04
C GLY A 26 11.78 4.16 -4.06
N LEU A 27 12.00 4.96 -5.11
CA LEU A 27 13.01 4.70 -6.16
C LEU A 27 14.42 4.71 -5.59
N ILE A 28 14.76 5.71 -4.77
CA ILE A 28 16.08 5.79 -4.12
C ILE A 28 16.34 4.52 -3.29
N CYS A 29 15.35 4.12 -2.49
CA CYS A 29 15.46 2.92 -1.66
C CYS A 29 15.55 1.63 -2.52
N LEU A 30 14.82 1.56 -3.64
CA LEU A 30 14.89 0.44 -4.58
C LEU A 30 16.28 0.35 -5.23
N CYS A 31 16.79 1.46 -5.75
CA CYS A 31 18.13 1.54 -6.34
C CYS A 31 19.20 1.11 -5.35
N ARG A 32 19.17 1.61 -4.10
CA ARG A 32 20.11 1.18 -3.05
C ARG A 32 20.02 -0.31 -2.74
N SER A 33 18.80 -0.84 -2.63
CA SER A 33 18.59 -2.26 -2.36
C SER A 33 19.11 -3.14 -3.50
N VAL A 34 18.90 -2.75 -4.77
CA VAL A 34 19.40 -3.49 -5.94
C VAL A 34 20.91 -3.35 -6.07
N TYR A 35 21.46 -2.16 -5.88
CA TYR A 35 22.90 -1.91 -5.91
C TYR A 35 23.64 -2.80 -4.91
N PHE A 36 23.16 -2.87 -3.67
CA PHE A 36 23.72 -3.72 -2.64
C PHE A 36 23.71 -5.22 -3.03
N GLN A 37 22.63 -5.69 -3.66
CA GLN A 37 22.52 -7.06 -4.14
C GLN A 37 23.51 -7.36 -5.27
N LEU A 38 23.66 -6.43 -6.22
CA LEU A 38 24.64 -6.55 -7.31
C LEU A 38 26.07 -6.55 -6.75
N TRP A 39 26.35 -5.73 -5.75
CA TRP A 39 27.63 -5.64 -5.07
C TRP A 39 28.00 -6.96 -4.37
N ILE A 40 27.08 -7.55 -3.60
CA ILE A 40 27.28 -8.88 -2.97
C ILE A 40 27.53 -9.96 -4.03
N LYS A 41 26.71 -9.98 -5.11
CA LYS A 41 26.83 -10.99 -6.17
C LYS A 41 28.19 -10.91 -6.87
N ARG A 42 28.73 -9.70 -7.09
CA ARG A 42 30.05 -9.51 -7.71
C ARG A 42 31.20 -9.91 -6.80
N ARG A 43 31.10 -9.71 -5.48
CA ARG A 43 32.18 -10.02 -4.53
C ARG A 43 32.14 -11.44 -3.94
N GLY A 44 31.12 -12.24 -4.26
CA GLY A 44 31.08 -13.67 -3.90
C GLY A 44 30.77 -13.96 -2.42
N TYR A 45 30.34 -12.97 -1.63
CA TYR A 45 29.99 -13.16 -0.21
C TYR A 45 28.65 -13.89 -0.04
N GLN A 46 28.67 -15.22 -0.20
CA GLN A 46 27.48 -16.08 -0.06
C GLN A 46 26.81 -15.96 1.32
N ARG A 47 27.60 -15.71 2.38
CA ARG A 47 27.10 -15.55 3.76
C ARG A 47 26.25 -14.28 3.92
N LEU A 48 26.64 -13.14 3.33
CA LEU A 48 25.86 -11.90 3.36
C LEU A 48 24.61 -11.96 2.45
N SER A 49 24.70 -12.65 1.31
CA SER A 49 23.52 -12.88 0.44
C SER A 49 22.41 -13.65 1.16
N TYR A 50 22.77 -14.53 2.10
CA TYR A 50 21.84 -15.32 2.90
C TYR A 50 21.21 -14.50 4.06
N PHE A 51 21.94 -13.55 4.64
CA PHE A 51 21.44 -12.64 5.67
C PHE A 51 20.42 -11.60 5.14
N ASN A 52 20.41 -11.33 3.83
CA ASN A 52 19.49 -10.39 3.19
C ASN A 52 18.20 -11.06 2.65
N GLY A 53 17.77 -12.12 3.33
CA GLY A 53 16.60 -12.96 3.04
C GLY A 53 15.44 -12.24 2.34
N PRO A 54 14.75 -11.26 2.95
CA PRO A 54 13.51 -10.65 2.44
C PRO A 54 13.69 -9.52 1.40
N TRP A 55 14.78 -9.47 0.63
CA TRP A 55 14.97 -8.41 -0.37
C TRP A 55 13.88 -8.41 -1.47
N LEU A 56 13.43 -9.59 -1.89
CA LEU A 56 12.42 -9.73 -2.96
C LEU A 56 11.04 -9.22 -2.50
N THR A 57 10.67 -9.47 -1.24
CA THR A 57 9.41 -8.97 -0.67
C THR A 57 9.44 -7.46 -0.48
N ARG A 58 10.60 -6.86 -0.17
CA ARG A 58 10.77 -5.39 -0.13
C ARG A 58 10.58 -4.74 -1.50
N ILE A 59 11.17 -5.33 -2.55
CA ILE A 59 10.97 -4.85 -3.93
C ILE A 59 9.50 -4.99 -4.33
N ALA A 60 8.87 -6.12 -4.01
CA ALA A 60 7.43 -6.31 -4.27
C ALA A 60 6.58 -5.24 -3.56
N LEU A 61 6.87 -4.93 -2.29
CA LEU A 61 6.18 -3.87 -1.54
C LEU A 61 6.28 -2.52 -2.26
N MET A 62 7.47 -2.16 -2.73
CA MET A 62 7.67 -0.91 -3.48
C MET A 62 6.90 -0.90 -4.79
N LEU A 63 6.98 -1.97 -5.59
CA LEU A 63 6.27 -2.06 -6.87
C LEU A 63 4.75 -1.94 -6.69
N VAL A 64 4.19 -2.57 -5.66
CA VAL A 64 2.77 -2.46 -5.34
C VAL A 64 2.41 -1.06 -4.84
N ALA A 65 3.29 -0.40 -4.07
CA ALA A 65 3.09 0.99 -3.65
C ALA A 65 3.10 1.97 -4.84
N PHE A 66 4.00 1.76 -5.81
CA PHE A 66 4.00 2.51 -7.07
C PHE A 66 2.71 2.27 -7.86
N TRP A 67 2.29 1.01 -7.99
CA TRP A 67 1.05 0.65 -8.67
C TRP A 67 -0.16 1.33 -8.02
N TRP A 68 -0.21 1.33 -6.69
CA TRP A 68 -1.25 2.02 -5.93
C TRP A 68 -1.26 3.53 -6.18
N GLY A 69 -0.08 4.17 -6.17
CA GLY A 69 0.08 5.60 -6.46
C GLY A 69 -0.32 5.98 -7.88
N ILE A 70 0.02 5.15 -8.88
CA ILE A 70 -0.43 5.34 -10.27
C ILE A 70 -1.95 5.32 -10.34
N GLY A 71 -2.60 4.35 -9.67
CA GLY A 71 -4.06 4.29 -9.60
C GLY A 71 -4.69 5.60 -9.09
N GLU A 72 -4.06 6.22 -8.10
CA GLU A 72 -4.56 7.46 -7.51
C GLU A 72 -4.35 8.69 -8.38
N VAL A 73 -3.23 8.76 -9.10
CA VAL A 73 -3.00 9.79 -10.12
C VAL A 73 -3.98 9.63 -11.27
N LEU A 74 -4.25 8.40 -11.73
CA LEU A 74 -5.24 8.12 -12.77
C LEU A 74 -6.64 8.56 -12.33
N ARG A 75 -7.06 8.24 -11.09
CA ARG A 75 -8.34 8.71 -10.54
C ARG A 75 -8.44 10.23 -10.60
N LEU A 76 -7.44 10.96 -10.10
CA LEU A 76 -7.49 12.43 -10.06
C LEU A 76 -7.44 13.07 -11.46
N THR A 77 -6.59 12.56 -12.35
CA THR A 77 -6.35 13.16 -13.67
C THR A 77 -7.54 12.96 -14.61
N PHE A 78 -8.22 11.82 -14.56
CA PHE A 78 -9.31 11.50 -15.48
C PHE A 78 -10.71 11.87 -14.96
N VAL A 79 -10.85 12.12 -13.66
CA VAL A 79 -12.17 12.28 -12.99
C VAL A 79 -12.39 13.70 -12.46
N ASN A 80 -11.36 14.37 -11.91
CA ASN A 80 -11.54 15.63 -11.15
C ASN A 80 -10.79 16.86 -11.72
N GLY A 81 -10.22 16.82 -12.93
CA GLY A 81 -9.39 17.91 -13.46
C GLY A 81 -10.07 18.80 -14.51
N GLU A 82 -9.82 20.11 -14.45
CA GLU A 82 -10.12 21.10 -15.53
C GLU A 82 -9.45 20.75 -16.88
N GLY A 83 -8.50 19.81 -16.88
CA GLY A 83 -7.96 19.15 -18.07
C GLY A 83 -8.61 17.79 -18.30
N ARG A 84 -9.91 17.74 -18.65
CA ARG A 84 -10.55 16.54 -19.18
C ARG A 84 -9.86 16.11 -20.48
N LEU A 85 -8.75 15.37 -20.37
CA LEU A 85 -8.03 14.84 -21.53
C LEU A 85 -8.90 13.86 -22.34
N ILE A 86 -9.95 13.30 -21.72
CA ILE A 86 -10.92 12.42 -22.36
C ILE A 86 -12.32 12.94 -22.03
N SER A 87 -13.02 13.44 -23.04
CA SER A 87 -14.38 14.00 -22.91
C SER A 87 -15.46 12.91 -22.79
N ASP A 88 -15.11 11.64 -22.98
CA ASP A 88 -16.09 10.55 -23.05
C ASP A 88 -16.49 10.04 -21.65
N ARG A 89 -17.78 10.15 -21.35
CA ARG A 89 -18.38 9.70 -20.08
C ARG A 89 -18.25 8.20 -19.86
N ALA A 90 -18.31 7.40 -20.94
CA ALA A 90 -18.16 5.95 -20.84
C ALA A 90 -16.75 5.57 -20.35
N TRP A 91 -15.75 6.33 -20.78
CA TRP A 91 -14.37 6.13 -20.35
C TRP A 91 -14.18 6.46 -18.87
N GLN A 92 -14.75 7.56 -18.37
CA GLN A 92 -14.66 7.95 -16.96
C GLN A 92 -15.26 6.89 -16.03
N VAL A 93 -16.41 6.33 -16.39
CA VAL A 93 -17.04 5.22 -15.64
C VAL A 93 -16.13 3.99 -15.61
N ASN A 94 -15.53 3.64 -16.75
CA ASN A 94 -14.62 2.49 -16.82
C ASN A 94 -13.33 2.71 -16.02
N VAL A 95 -12.80 3.94 -15.98
CA VAL A 95 -11.66 4.28 -15.13
C VAL A 95 -12.01 4.14 -13.65
N CYS A 96 -13.18 4.59 -13.20
CA CYS A 96 -13.62 4.39 -11.81
C CYS A 96 -13.76 2.90 -11.45
N LYS A 97 -14.36 2.10 -12.34
CA LYS A 97 -14.47 0.65 -12.16
C LYS A 97 -13.10 -0.02 -12.04
N PHE A 98 -12.20 0.31 -12.96
CA PHE A 98 -10.83 -0.22 -12.96
C PHE A 98 -10.06 0.22 -11.72
N TYR A 99 -10.21 1.47 -11.30
CA TYR A 99 -9.62 2.01 -10.09
C TYR A 99 -10.05 1.22 -8.85
N ILE A 100 -11.33 0.90 -8.68
CA ILE A 100 -11.80 0.12 -7.53
C ILE A 100 -11.21 -1.30 -7.56
N ILE A 101 -11.25 -1.99 -8.71
CA ILE A 101 -10.70 -3.36 -8.82
C ILE A 101 -9.19 -3.37 -8.56
N SER A 102 -8.46 -2.45 -9.17
CA SER A 102 -7.00 -2.40 -9.10
C SER A 102 -6.51 -1.89 -7.75
N ASN A 103 -7.07 -0.79 -7.23
CA ASN A 103 -6.59 -0.19 -5.99
C ASN A 103 -7.17 -0.90 -4.76
N LEU A 104 -8.50 -0.90 -4.62
CA LEU A 104 -9.19 -1.52 -3.48
C LEU A 104 -9.10 -3.05 -3.49
N GLY A 105 -9.26 -3.67 -4.66
CA GLY A 105 -9.28 -5.14 -4.77
C GLY A 105 -7.91 -5.80 -4.70
N PHE A 106 -6.86 -5.09 -5.12
CA PHE A 106 -5.51 -5.66 -5.25
C PHE A 106 -4.43 -4.89 -4.51
N ALA A 107 -4.20 -3.63 -4.87
CA ALA A 107 -3.01 -2.93 -4.43
C ALA A 107 -3.00 -2.73 -2.90
N GLU A 108 -4.11 -2.32 -2.30
CA GLU A 108 -4.17 -2.13 -0.85
C GLU A 108 -4.11 -3.44 -0.04
N PRO A 109 -4.90 -4.50 -0.37
CA PRO A 109 -4.78 -5.79 0.31
C PRO A 109 -3.38 -6.40 0.19
N VAL A 110 -2.75 -6.29 -0.98
CA VAL A 110 -1.37 -6.78 -1.19
C VAL A 110 -0.37 -5.96 -0.38
N LEU A 111 -0.48 -4.62 -0.35
CA LEU A 111 0.38 -3.78 0.49
C LEU A 111 0.31 -4.25 1.95
N PHE A 112 -0.90 -4.44 2.45
CA PHE A 112 -1.11 -4.81 3.84
C PHE A 112 -0.60 -6.21 4.20
N LEU A 113 -0.83 -7.19 3.33
CA LEU A 113 -0.27 -8.53 3.46
C LEU A 113 1.26 -8.51 3.41
N LEU A 114 1.86 -7.78 2.46
CA LEU A 114 3.31 -7.68 2.34
C LEU A 114 3.95 -7.01 3.56
N LEU A 115 3.33 -5.95 4.10
CA LEU A 115 3.75 -5.32 5.34
C LEU A 115 3.70 -6.31 6.52
N SER A 116 2.59 -7.04 6.66
CA SER A 116 2.39 -8.03 7.73
C SER A 116 3.41 -9.18 7.62
N PHE A 117 3.66 -9.70 6.42
CA PHE A 117 4.65 -10.74 6.21
C PHE A 117 6.08 -10.26 6.42
N LEU A 118 6.41 -9.03 6.02
CA LEU A 118 7.72 -8.44 6.26
C LEU A 118 7.95 -8.20 7.75
N LEU A 119 6.93 -7.80 8.50
CA LEU A 119 6.97 -7.74 9.95
C LEU A 119 7.21 -9.13 10.54
N SER A 120 6.42 -10.14 10.17
CA SER A 120 6.63 -11.52 10.64
C SER A 120 8.02 -12.06 10.28
N ALA A 121 8.55 -11.71 9.10
CA ALA A 121 9.92 -12.05 8.69
C ALA A 121 10.97 -11.39 9.58
N ALA A 122 10.79 -10.09 9.87
CA ALA A 122 11.70 -9.33 10.73
C ALA A 122 11.72 -9.91 12.15
N LEU A 123 10.56 -10.37 12.64
CA LEU A 123 10.40 -11.04 13.93
C LEU A 123 11.04 -12.45 13.92
N GLN A 124 10.70 -13.30 12.94
CA GLN A 124 11.21 -14.68 12.85
C GLN A 124 12.71 -14.78 12.58
N LYS A 125 13.30 -13.80 11.87
CA LYS A 125 14.76 -13.75 11.65
C LYS A 125 15.54 -13.74 12.96
N GLN A 126 14.93 -13.27 14.05
CA GLN A 126 15.57 -13.15 15.34
C GLN A 126 15.61 -14.48 16.11
N GLU A 127 14.59 -15.35 15.99
CA GLU A 127 14.55 -16.60 16.75
C GLU A 127 15.20 -17.79 16.03
N LEU A 128 14.98 -17.96 14.72
CA LEU A 128 15.29 -19.23 14.07
C LEU A 128 16.51 -19.25 13.15
N GLY A 129 17.26 -18.15 13.05
CA GLY A 129 18.45 -18.11 12.20
C GLY A 129 18.12 -18.37 10.73
N THR A 130 18.13 -17.29 9.94
CA THR A 130 18.23 -17.31 8.47
C THR A 130 17.00 -17.80 7.67
N LEU A 131 16.17 -16.84 7.22
CA LEU A 131 15.07 -17.10 6.28
C LEU A 131 15.61 -17.33 4.86
N ASN A 132 15.32 -18.51 4.29
CA ASN A 132 15.76 -18.95 2.96
C ASN A 132 15.03 -18.24 1.80
N ARG A 133 15.66 -18.10 0.62
CA ARG A 133 15.07 -17.60 -0.64
C ARG A 133 13.77 -18.31 -1.04
N LYS A 134 13.62 -19.59 -0.69
CA LYS A 134 12.38 -20.36 -0.91
C LYS A 134 11.21 -19.77 -0.10
N TRP A 135 11.47 -19.26 1.10
CA TRP A 135 10.47 -18.61 1.95
C TRP A 135 9.93 -17.35 1.27
N ASN A 136 10.78 -16.44 0.77
CA ASN A 136 10.33 -15.23 0.06
C ASN A 136 9.37 -15.51 -1.10
N ARG A 137 9.71 -16.47 -1.95
CA ARG A 137 8.87 -16.82 -3.11
C ARG A 137 7.55 -17.41 -2.65
N LYS A 138 7.56 -18.19 -1.56
CA LYS A 138 6.34 -18.71 -0.93
C LYS A 138 5.50 -17.57 -0.35
N THR A 139 6.13 -16.60 0.30
CA THR A 139 5.47 -15.42 0.90
C THR A 139 4.81 -14.53 -0.16
N ILE A 140 5.51 -14.20 -1.25
CA ILE A 140 4.94 -13.41 -2.34
C ILE A 140 3.77 -14.17 -2.99
N ARG A 141 3.94 -15.47 -3.23
CA ARG A 141 2.87 -16.31 -3.77
C ARG A 141 1.67 -16.38 -2.81
N ALA A 142 1.93 -16.52 -1.51
CA ALA A 142 0.88 -16.53 -0.49
C ALA A 142 0.16 -15.19 -0.43
N ALA A 143 0.86 -14.07 -0.51
CA ALA A 143 0.25 -12.73 -0.55
C ALA A 143 -0.68 -12.58 -1.76
N PHE A 144 -0.26 -13.02 -2.94
CA PHE A 144 -1.13 -12.99 -4.13
C PHE A 144 -2.32 -13.93 -4.02
N ILE A 145 -2.14 -15.14 -3.49
CA ILE A 145 -3.24 -16.09 -3.28
C ILE A 145 -4.25 -15.54 -2.26
N LEU A 146 -3.77 -14.98 -1.14
CA LEU A 146 -4.63 -14.41 -0.09
C LEU A 146 -5.33 -13.12 -0.53
N CYS A 147 -4.80 -12.42 -1.53
CA CYS A 147 -5.45 -11.29 -2.17
C CYS A 147 -6.44 -11.69 -3.27
N SER A 148 -6.34 -12.89 -3.83
CA SER A 148 -7.27 -13.34 -4.87
C SER A 148 -8.75 -13.26 -4.45
N PRO A 149 -9.14 -13.62 -3.20
CA PRO A 149 -10.52 -13.43 -2.74
C PRO A 149 -10.98 -11.97 -2.75
N SER A 150 -10.13 -11.02 -2.36
CA SER A 150 -10.48 -9.59 -2.38
C SER A 150 -10.66 -9.09 -3.81
N LEU A 151 -9.76 -9.50 -4.71
CA LEU A 151 -9.86 -9.20 -6.14
C LEU A 151 -11.15 -9.72 -6.77
N ILE A 152 -11.50 -10.98 -6.50
CA ILE A 152 -12.70 -11.62 -7.03
C ILE A 152 -13.94 -10.94 -6.46
N TRP A 153 -13.95 -10.63 -5.16
CA TRP A 153 -15.06 -9.93 -4.51
C TRP A 153 -15.33 -8.58 -5.15
N GLU A 154 -14.30 -7.73 -5.27
CA GLU A 154 -14.44 -6.40 -5.87
C GLU A 154 -14.90 -6.46 -7.33
N ALA A 155 -14.37 -7.41 -8.11
CA ALA A 155 -14.83 -7.65 -9.47
C ALA A 155 -16.32 -8.03 -9.49
N CYS A 156 -16.73 -8.99 -8.66
CA CYS A 156 -18.12 -9.43 -8.55
C CYS A 156 -19.06 -8.27 -8.20
N VAL A 157 -18.71 -7.43 -7.21
CA VAL A 157 -19.53 -6.27 -6.82
C VAL A 157 -19.77 -5.33 -8.00
N ILE A 158 -18.73 -5.06 -8.79
CA ILE A 158 -18.84 -4.13 -9.92
C ILE A 158 -19.60 -4.75 -11.09
N PHE A 159 -19.36 -6.02 -11.42
CA PHE A 159 -20.06 -6.71 -12.50
C PHE A 159 -21.54 -6.93 -12.19
N VAL A 160 -21.86 -7.35 -10.96
CA VAL A 160 -23.26 -7.49 -10.48
C VAL A 160 -23.95 -6.12 -10.47
N GLY A 161 -23.26 -5.07 -10.00
CA GLY A 161 -23.77 -3.70 -10.06
C GLY A 161 -24.11 -3.23 -11.47
N ALA A 162 -23.25 -3.55 -12.44
CA ALA A 162 -23.48 -3.21 -13.84
C ALA A 162 -24.69 -3.98 -14.43
N HIS A 163 -24.85 -5.26 -14.08
CA HIS A 163 -25.98 -6.08 -14.53
C HIS A 163 -27.32 -5.57 -13.98
N ILE A 164 -27.38 -5.28 -12.67
CA ILE A 164 -28.59 -4.76 -12.02
C ILE A 164 -28.99 -3.40 -12.61
N SER A 165 -28.02 -2.57 -12.99
CA SER A 165 -28.31 -1.28 -13.64
C SER A 165 -28.79 -1.38 -15.09
N SER A 166 -28.61 -2.54 -15.73
CA SER A 166 -28.99 -2.76 -17.13
C SER A 166 -30.38 -3.37 -17.29
N ASP A 167 -30.91 -4.04 -16.26
CA ASP A 167 -32.20 -4.74 -16.31
C ASP A 167 -33.38 -3.90 -15.82
N ASP A 168 -33.15 -2.85 -15.03
CA ASP A 168 -34.19 -1.96 -14.49
C ASP A 168 -34.15 -0.57 -15.15
N ASP A 169 -35.28 -0.12 -15.69
CA ASP A 169 -35.49 1.26 -16.20
C ASP A 169 -35.28 2.34 -15.10
N GLN A 170 -35.26 1.93 -13.82
CA GLN A 170 -34.91 2.79 -12.71
C GLN A 170 -34.28 1.98 -11.56
N PRO A 171 -32.95 1.88 -11.46
CA PRO A 171 -32.31 1.16 -10.36
C PRO A 171 -32.74 1.78 -9.04
N SER A 172 -33.28 0.96 -8.14
CA SER A 172 -33.71 1.41 -6.81
C SER A 172 -32.57 2.21 -6.14
N LYS A 173 -32.90 3.32 -5.46
CA LYS A 173 -31.91 4.16 -4.76
C LYS A 173 -30.98 3.35 -3.85
N ILE A 174 -31.49 2.24 -3.33
CA ILE A 174 -30.79 1.25 -2.53
C ILE A 174 -29.71 0.54 -3.37
N ALA A 175 -30.05 -0.07 -4.52
CA ALA A 175 -29.06 -0.76 -5.36
C ALA A 175 -27.88 0.15 -5.76
N LYS A 176 -28.16 1.44 -6.00
CA LYS A 176 -27.11 2.44 -6.31
C LYS A 176 -26.15 2.67 -5.13
N TYR A 177 -26.64 2.62 -3.90
CA TYR A 177 -25.83 2.79 -2.68
C TYR A 177 -24.90 1.59 -2.42
N TRP A 178 -25.35 0.38 -2.74
CA TRP A 178 -24.61 -0.86 -2.48
C TRP A 178 -23.55 -1.19 -3.53
N TYR A 179 -23.80 -0.87 -4.81
CA TYR A 179 -23.00 -1.36 -5.94
C TYR A 179 -22.39 -0.27 -6.83
N SER A 180 -22.75 1.01 -6.68
CA SER A 180 -22.34 2.04 -7.65
C SER A 180 -20.89 2.50 -7.47
N ALA A 181 -20.09 2.28 -8.51
CA ALA A 181 -18.69 2.71 -8.64
C ALA A 181 -18.53 4.18 -9.09
N SER A 182 -19.60 4.84 -9.52
CA SER A 182 -19.56 6.20 -10.05
C SER A 182 -20.88 6.93 -9.83
N ALA A 183 -20.81 8.18 -9.38
CA ALA A 183 -21.96 9.07 -9.28
C ALA A 183 -21.85 10.21 -10.30
N ILE A 184 -22.99 10.62 -10.87
CA ILE A 184 -23.08 11.81 -11.73
C ILE A 184 -23.59 12.95 -10.86
N HIS A 185 -22.82 14.04 -10.78
CA HIS A 185 -23.19 15.27 -10.08
C HIS A 185 -22.98 16.48 -10.98
N ASN A 186 -24.03 17.27 -11.22
CA ASN A 186 -23.99 18.47 -12.07
C ASN A 186 -23.30 18.30 -13.44
N GLY A 187 -23.41 17.11 -14.05
CA GLY A 187 -22.79 16.79 -15.35
C GLY A 187 -21.32 16.34 -15.29
N ASP A 188 -20.77 16.21 -14.09
CA ASP A 188 -19.45 15.62 -13.82
C ASP A 188 -19.59 14.22 -13.20
N ILE A 189 -18.62 13.35 -13.49
CA ILE A 189 -18.60 11.97 -13.01
C ILE A 189 -17.56 11.87 -11.90
N THR A 190 -17.97 11.48 -10.70
CA THR A 190 -17.07 11.23 -9.57
C THR A 190 -17.04 9.75 -9.21
N CYS A 191 -15.86 9.20 -8.92
CA CYS A 191 -15.76 7.80 -8.47
C CYS A 191 -16.30 7.66 -7.04
N THR A 192 -17.23 6.75 -6.84
CA THR A 192 -17.79 6.43 -5.52
C THR A 192 -17.39 5.03 -5.09
N TYR A 193 -17.24 4.84 -3.78
CA TYR A 193 -16.87 3.55 -3.21
C TYR A 193 -18.13 2.78 -2.82
N PRO A 194 -18.38 1.59 -3.39
CA PRO A 194 -19.51 0.78 -3.00
C PRO A 194 -19.41 0.41 -1.51
N LEU A 195 -20.50 0.44 -0.77
CA LEU A 195 -20.45 0.05 0.65
C LEU A 195 -20.03 -1.39 0.86
N LEU A 196 -20.47 -2.29 -0.02
CA LEU A 196 -20.12 -3.72 0.09
C LEU A 196 -18.60 -3.92 -0.03
N SER A 197 -17.96 -3.12 -0.87
CA SER A 197 -16.51 -3.05 -1.06
C SER A 197 -15.82 -2.55 0.21
N SER A 198 -16.30 -1.43 0.78
CA SER A 198 -15.74 -0.86 2.00
C SER A 198 -15.90 -1.78 3.23
N ILE A 199 -17.03 -2.48 3.36
CA ILE A 199 -17.29 -3.43 4.45
C ILE A 199 -16.34 -4.62 4.35
N PHE A 200 -16.20 -5.20 3.15
CA PHE A 200 -15.32 -6.34 2.93
C PHE A 200 -13.86 -5.97 3.18
N LEU A 201 -13.42 -4.83 2.66
CA LEU A 201 -12.08 -4.31 2.89
C LEU A 201 -11.81 -4.05 4.39
N GLY A 202 -12.78 -3.46 5.08
CA GLY A 202 -12.71 -3.23 6.53
C GLY A 202 -12.60 -4.52 7.34
N ALA A 203 -13.37 -5.56 6.97
CA ALA A 203 -13.28 -6.88 7.59
C ALA A 203 -11.90 -7.52 7.36
N PHE A 204 -11.39 -7.46 6.13
CA PHE A 204 -10.06 -7.95 5.78
C PHE A 204 -8.96 -7.24 6.59
N TYR A 205 -9.03 -5.90 6.69
CA TYR A 205 -8.10 -5.12 7.49
C TYR A 205 -8.19 -5.44 8.98
N SER A 206 -9.40 -5.67 9.49
CA SER A 206 -9.62 -6.03 10.90
C SER A 206 -8.97 -7.35 11.25
N ILE A 207 -9.20 -8.40 10.45
CA ILE A 207 -8.62 -9.73 10.67
C ILE A 207 -7.09 -9.66 10.66
N LEU A 208 -6.50 -8.98 9.68
CA LEU A 208 -5.05 -8.85 9.57
C LEU A 208 -4.44 -7.97 10.67
N THR A 209 -5.13 -6.89 11.07
CA THR A 209 -4.66 -6.06 12.20
C THR A 209 -4.67 -6.86 13.50
N ILE A 210 -5.71 -7.65 13.77
CA ILE A 210 -5.78 -8.54 14.93
C ILE A 210 -4.61 -9.53 14.91
N TYR A 211 -4.34 -10.14 13.75
CA TYR A 211 -3.21 -11.05 13.58
C TYR A 211 -1.87 -10.36 13.87
N VAL A 212 -1.63 -9.18 13.31
CA VAL A 212 -0.41 -8.40 13.53
C VAL A 212 -0.27 -7.95 14.98
N MET A 213 -1.36 -7.51 15.62
CA MET A 213 -1.35 -7.14 17.04
C MET A 213 -1.05 -8.35 17.92
N PHE A 214 -1.60 -9.52 17.62
CA PHE A 214 -1.34 -10.74 18.36
C PHE A 214 0.13 -11.17 18.24
N VAL A 215 0.63 -11.32 17.01
CA VAL A 215 2.02 -11.73 16.75
C VAL A 215 3.02 -10.68 17.23
N GLY A 216 2.76 -9.41 16.94
CA GLY A 216 3.60 -8.30 17.36
C GLY A 216 3.61 -8.11 18.87
N GLY A 217 2.46 -8.29 19.54
CA GLY A 217 2.32 -8.21 20.99
C GLY A 217 3.10 -9.29 21.72
N GLN A 218 3.04 -10.54 21.26
CA GLN A 218 3.86 -11.63 21.81
C GLN A 218 5.36 -11.34 21.68
N MET A 219 5.79 -10.71 20.59
CA MET A 219 7.20 -10.37 20.41
C MET A 219 7.62 -9.15 21.26
N LEU A 220 6.74 -8.17 21.46
CA LEU A 220 7.03 -7.01 22.31
C LEU A 220 7.29 -7.40 23.78
N SER A 221 6.63 -8.46 24.27
CA SER A 221 6.87 -8.97 25.63
C SER A 221 8.18 -9.74 25.76
N LEU A 222 8.65 -10.38 24.69
CA LEU A 222 9.88 -11.18 24.67
C LEU A 222 11.15 -10.35 24.39
N VAL A 223 11.03 -9.21 23.70
CA VAL A 223 12.20 -8.43 23.23
C VAL A 223 12.71 -7.45 24.30
N ILE A 224 13.96 -7.66 24.73
CA ILE A 224 14.70 -6.76 25.65
C ILE A 224 15.27 -5.53 24.90
N ASN A 225 15.51 -5.63 23.58
CA ASN A 225 16.13 -4.55 22.80
C ASN A 225 15.16 -3.37 22.55
N LYS A 226 15.47 -2.21 23.14
CA LYS A 226 14.69 -0.96 23.06
C LYS A 226 14.54 -0.42 21.63
N GLY A 227 15.56 -0.58 20.77
CA GLY A 227 15.52 -0.11 19.38
C GLY A 227 14.58 -0.96 18.52
N LEU A 228 14.64 -2.28 18.69
CA LEU A 228 13.78 -3.21 17.97
C LEU A 228 12.32 -3.09 18.41
N ARG A 229 12.09 -2.97 19.73
CA ARG A 229 10.76 -2.72 20.31
C ARG A 229 10.07 -1.52 19.66
N ARG A 230 10.81 -0.43 19.42
CA ARG A 230 10.29 0.78 18.76
C ARG A 230 9.89 0.52 17.29
N ARG A 231 10.68 -0.26 16.53
CA ARG A 231 10.34 -0.62 15.14
C ARG A 231 9.06 -1.47 15.07
N ILE A 232 8.93 -2.45 15.96
CA ILE A 232 7.74 -3.32 16.06
C ILE A 232 6.51 -2.49 16.44
N TYR A 233 6.63 -1.63 17.45
CA TYR A 233 5.54 -0.76 17.88
C TYR A 233 5.06 0.17 16.74
N MET A 234 5.99 0.84 16.04
CA MET A 234 5.62 1.71 14.91
C MET A 234 4.95 0.93 13.76
N LEU A 235 5.34 -0.33 13.53
CA LEU A 235 4.69 -1.20 12.55
C LEU A 235 3.28 -1.62 12.96
N ILE A 236 3.06 -1.99 14.23
CA ILE A 236 1.72 -2.29 14.74
C ILE A 236 0.81 -1.06 14.64
N VAL A 237 1.34 0.12 15.00
CA VAL A 237 0.60 1.39 14.89
C VAL A 237 0.30 1.73 13.42
N ALA A 238 1.27 1.60 12.51
CA ALA A 238 1.05 1.84 11.08
C ALA A 238 -0.02 0.90 10.50
N THR A 239 -0.01 -0.36 10.92
CA THR A 239 -1.03 -1.35 10.55
C THR A 239 -2.40 -0.99 11.13
N GLY A 240 -2.46 -0.56 12.39
CA GLY A 240 -3.71 -0.13 13.04
C GLY A 240 -4.31 1.14 12.43
N ILE A 241 -3.47 2.08 11.98
CA ILE A 241 -3.90 3.32 11.30
C ILE A 241 -4.65 3.03 9.99
N LEU A 242 -4.49 1.85 9.39
CA LEU A 242 -5.21 1.46 8.17
C LEU A 242 -6.69 1.10 8.40
N LEU A 243 -7.10 0.77 9.62
CA LEU A 243 -8.51 0.55 9.96
C LEU A 243 -9.39 1.80 9.74
N PRO A 244 -8.99 2.99 10.25
CA PRO A 244 -9.66 4.25 9.93
C PRO A 244 -9.88 4.50 8.43
N ARG A 245 -9.00 3.99 7.56
CA ARG A 245 -9.18 4.15 6.11
C ARG A 245 -10.50 3.52 5.63
N ALA A 246 -10.75 2.28 6.03
CA ALA A 246 -11.96 1.55 5.62
C ALA A 246 -13.22 2.20 6.20
N THR A 247 -13.16 2.73 7.43
CA THR A 247 -14.30 3.45 8.00
C THR A 247 -14.53 4.78 7.30
N LEU A 248 -13.48 5.53 6.97
CA LEU A 248 -13.58 6.78 6.20
C LEU A 248 -14.19 6.54 4.82
N LEU A 249 -13.73 5.49 4.09
CA LEU A 249 -14.31 5.11 2.80
C LEU A 249 -15.79 4.72 2.94
N GLY A 250 -16.17 3.97 3.97
CA GLY A 250 -17.57 3.63 4.22
C GLY A 250 -18.43 4.84 4.59
N LEU A 251 -17.84 5.82 5.29
CA LEU A 251 -18.50 7.08 5.62
C LEU A 251 -18.65 8.00 4.41
N THR A 252 -17.86 7.84 3.35
CA THR A 252 -18.00 8.66 2.12
C THR A 252 -19.32 8.44 1.39
N VAL A 253 -20.09 7.40 1.74
CA VAL A 253 -21.39 7.13 1.15
C VAL A 253 -22.53 7.95 1.81
N LEU A 254 -22.32 8.44 3.05
CA LEU A 254 -23.28 9.32 3.73
C LEU A 254 -23.36 10.73 3.11
N PRO A 255 -22.24 11.46 2.92
CA PRO A 255 -22.25 12.73 2.24
C PRO A 255 -22.40 12.47 0.74
N TRP A 256 -23.58 12.80 0.21
CA TRP A 256 -23.78 13.00 -1.22
C TRP A 256 -22.71 13.96 -1.78
N PRO A 257 -22.30 13.81 -3.06
CA PRO A 257 -21.10 14.45 -3.62
C PRO A 257 -21.04 15.95 -3.34
N GLY A 258 -19.97 16.37 -2.66
CA GLY A 258 -19.71 17.73 -2.18
C GLY A 258 -18.36 17.82 -1.45
N GLU A 259 -18.03 18.98 -0.86
CA GLU A 259 -16.72 19.25 -0.25
C GLU A 259 -16.32 18.23 0.85
N VAL A 260 -17.31 17.75 1.63
CA VAL A 260 -17.09 16.77 2.70
C VAL A 260 -16.69 15.40 2.14
N HIS A 261 -17.26 15.01 0.99
CA HIS A 261 -16.90 13.76 0.33
C HIS A 261 -15.45 13.79 -0.14
N GLU A 262 -15.04 14.88 -0.82
CA GLU A 262 -13.66 15.05 -1.28
C GLU A 262 -12.66 15.12 -0.12
N ALA A 263 -13.02 15.82 0.95
CA ALA A 263 -12.19 15.88 2.16
C ALA A 263 -12.03 14.49 2.80
N LEU A 264 -13.09 13.69 2.92
CA LEU A 264 -13.02 12.33 3.47
C LEU A 264 -12.16 11.39 2.62
N VAL A 265 -12.30 11.46 1.28
CA VAL A 265 -11.47 10.69 0.35
C VAL A 265 -10.00 11.10 0.47
N PHE A 266 -9.73 12.40 0.58
CA PHE A 266 -8.37 12.92 0.76
C PHE A 266 -7.76 12.51 2.11
N VAL A 267 -8.50 12.61 3.21
CA VAL A 267 -8.05 12.16 4.53
C VAL A 267 -7.78 10.66 4.53
N SER A 268 -8.67 9.87 3.90
CA SER A 268 -8.46 8.44 3.70
C SER A 268 -7.16 8.15 2.93
N PHE A 269 -6.90 8.89 1.85
CA PHE A 269 -5.63 8.83 1.10
C PHE A 269 -4.41 9.14 1.99
N LEU A 270 -4.46 10.21 2.79
CA LEU A 270 -3.37 10.57 3.71
C LEU A 270 -3.07 9.47 4.72
N VAL A 271 -4.11 8.82 5.26
CA VAL A 271 -3.99 7.69 6.19
C VAL A 271 -3.20 6.54 5.56
N LEU A 272 -3.56 6.14 4.33
CA LEU A 272 -2.84 5.07 3.62
C LEU A 272 -1.42 5.48 3.24
N MET A 273 -1.23 6.71 2.74
CA MET A 273 0.09 7.25 2.42
C MET A 273 1.03 7.20 3.61
N PHE A 274 0.57 7.67 4.76
CA PHE A 274 1.37 7.70 5.97
C PHE A 274 1.74 6.28 6.44
N ALA A 275 0.76 5.36 6.45
CA ALA A 275 1.01 3.96 6.80
C ALA A 275 2.01 3.29 5.83
N ALA A 276 1.86 3.51 4.52
CA ALA A 276 2.77 2.99 3.51
C ALA A 276 4.18 3.57 3.66
N MET A 277 4.29 4.88 3.92
CA MET A 277 5.57 5.56 4.15
C MET A 277 6.29 5.03 5.38
N VAL A 278 5.60 4.92 6.51
CA VAL A 278 6.15 4.32 7.74
C VAL A 278 6.59 2.88 7.48
N GLY A 279 5.78 2.09 6.76
CA GLY A 279 6.11 0.74 6.33
C GLY A 279 7.40 0.67 5.49
N ILE A 280 7.51 1.51 4.46
CA ILE A 280 8.69 1.56 3.57
C ILE A 280 9.95 1.98 4.35
N VAL A 281 9.86 3.02 5.18
CA VAL A 281 11.00 3.50 5.97
C VAL A 281 11.48 2.43 6.95
N ILE A 282 10.56 1.79 7.67
CA ILE A 282 10.94 0.80 8.70
C ILE A 282 11.40 -0.52 8.10
N LEU A 283 10.73 -1.01 7.05
CA LEU A 283 10.98 -2.34 6.50
C LEU A 283 12.01 -2.36 5.38
N VAL A 284 12.26 -1.22 4.74
CA VAL A 284 13.20 -1.12 3.61
C VAL A 284 14.37 -0.20 3.92
N TYR A 285 14.12 1.04 4.34
CA TYR A 285 15.22 2.00 4.54
C TYR A 285 16.13 1.58 5.71
N PHE A 286 15.60 1.39 6.92
CA PHE A 286 16.43 1.04 8.08
C PHE A 286 17.23 -0.25 7.91
N PRO A 287 16.65 -1.37 7.43
CA PRO A 287 17.42 -2.59 7.30
C PRO A 287 18.51 -2.50 6.23
N VAL A 288 18.32 -1.66 5.20
CA VAL A 288 19.34 -1.41 4.17
C VAL A 288 20.45 -0.52 4.74
N SER A 289 20.11 0.56 5.46
CA SER A 289 21.12 1.42 6.10
C SER A 289 21.96 0.66 7.13
N ASP A 290 21.31 -0.17 7.95
CA ASP A 290 21.99 -0.99 8.96
C ASP A 290 23.00 -1.95 8.29
N THR A 291 22.66 -2.53 7.12
CA THR A 291 23.60 -3.40 6.40
C THR A 291 24.78 -2.67 5.77
N PHE A 292 24.60 -1.42 5.32
CA PHE A 292 25.71 -0.61 4.80
C PHE A 292 26.69 -0.22 5.91
N ALA A 293 26.19 0.15 7.09
CA ALA A 293 27.04 0.49 8.23
C ALA A 293 27.94 -0.68 8.65
N ILE A 294 27.40 -1.90 8.64
CA ILE A 294 28.16 -3.12 8.94
C ILE A 294 29.16 -3.44 7.83
N GLY A 295 28.77 -3.27 6.56
CA GLY A 295 29.65 -3.53 5.41
C GLY A 295 30.88 -2.61 5.39
N ASP A 296 30.70 -1.32 5.72
CA ASP A 296 31.81 -0.38 5.83
C ASP A 296 32.74 -0.75 6.99
N GLN A 297 32.17 -1.18 8.13
CA GLN A 297 32.94 -1.65 9.29
C GLN A 297 33.79 -2.89 8.95
N GLU A 298 33.22 -3.91 8.32
CA GLU A 298 33.95 -5.12 7.89
C GLU A 298 35.07 -4.78 6.89
N HIS A 299 34.84 -3.80 6.00
CA HIS A 299 35.88 -3.33 5.08
C HIS A 299 37.04 -2.63 5.78
N ILE A 300 36.76 -1.77 6.76
CA ILE A 300 37.77 -1.11 7.58
C ILE A 300 38.57 -2.14 8.37
N GLU A 301 37.92 -3.14 8.98
CA GLU A 301 38.59 -4.20 9.74
C GLU A 301 39.47 -5.10 8.86
N MET A 302 39.00 -5.46 7.66
CA MET A 302 39.81 -6.23 6.70
C MET A 302 41.02 -5.46 6.18
N GLN A 303 40.91 -4.13 6.04
CA GLN A 303 42.01 -3.29 5.60
C GLN A 303 43.03 -3.07 6.73
N ALA A 304 42.57 -2.82 7.96
CA ALA A 304 43.43 -2.73 9.14
C ALA A 304 44.18 -4.05 9.44
N SER A 305 43.54 -5.20 9.24
CA SER A 305 44.21 -6.51 9.35
C SER A 305 45.28 -6.73 8.28
N ARG A 306 45.10 -6.17 7.08
CA ARG A 306 46.07 -6.28 5.98
C ARG A 306 47.30 -5.42 6.24
N ASP A 307 47.09 -4.22 6.77
CA ASP A 307 48.17 -3.27 7.08
C ASP A 307 48.99 -3.69 8.31
N MET A 308 48.49 -4.60 9.16
CA MET A 308 49.25 -5.19 10.28
C MET A 308 50.12 -6.40 9.89
N ILE A 309 49.89 -7.00 8.73
CA ILE A 309 50.61 -8.20 8.27
C ILE A 309 51.81 -7.83 7.37
N LEU A 310 51.91 -6.57 6.97
CA LEU A 310 52.93 -6.02 6.06
C LEU A 310 53.88 -5.09 6.83
#